data_AF-A0A961Z9A5-F1
#
_entry.id   AF-A0A961Z9A5-F1
#
_cell.length_a   1.000
_cell.length_b   1.000
_cell.length_c   1.000
_cell.angle_alpha   90.00
_cell.angle_beta   90.00
_cell.angle_gamma   90.00
#
_symmetry.space_group_name_H-M   'P 1'
#
loop_
_entity.id
_entity.type
_entity.pdbx_description
1 polymer ?
#
loop_
_entity_poly.entity_id
_entity_poly.type
_entity_poly.pdbx_seq_one_letter_code
_entity_poly.pdbx_strand_id
1 'polypeptide(L)' 'INGDISTVMSPRTVLTWAENTEIFNDVGFAFRLTFLNKCDELERPLVAEFYQRSFGKELPESTANVALS' A
#
# COMPACT_ATOMS: atom_id res chain seq x y z
N ILE A 1 -20.96 -7.90 6.31
CA ILE A 1 -20.04 -7.53 7.40
C ILE A 1 -18.88 -6.84 6.72
N ASN A 2 -18.83 -5.51 6.82
CA ASN A 2 -18.02 -4.64 5.97
C ASN A 2 -16.54 -4.85 6.22
N GLY A 3 -15.74 -4.79 5.14
CA GLY A 3 -14.28 -4.78 5.17
C GLY A 3 -13.72 -3.51 5.80
N ASP A 4 -13.95 -3.35 7.10
CA ASP A 4 -13.30 -2.33 7.91
C ASP A 4 -11.81 -2.67 8.00
N ILE A 5 -10.97 -1.69 7.68
CA ILE A 5 -9.53 -1.72 7.91
C ILE A 5 -9.25 -1.13 9.28
N SER A 6 -8.45 -1.80 10.10
CA SER A 6 -8.08 -1.29 11.43
C SER A 6 -7.14 -0.08 11.35
N THR A 7 -6.41 0.05 10.23
CA THR A 7 -5.44 1.11 9.99
C THR A 7 -5.90 2.01 8.85
N VAL A 8 -6.03 3.31 9.11
CA VAL A 8 -6.32 4.33 8.08
C VAL A 8 -5.14 5.27 7.89
N MET A 9 -5.05 5.90 6.71
CA MET A 9 -4.06 6.95 6.50
C MET A 9 -4.50 8.25 7.18
N SER A 10 -3.62 8.82 7.99
CA SER A 10 -3.76 10.20 8.43
C SER A 10 -3.48 11.17 7.26
N PRO A 11 -3.94 12.44 7.31
CA PRO A 11 -3.58 13.44 6.30
C PRO A 11 -2.06 13.57 6.09
N ARG A 12 -1.27 13.43 7.18
CA ARG A 12 0.20 13.42 7.11
C ARG A 12 0.72 12.24 6.29
N THR A 13 0.15 11.06 6.49
CA THR A 13 0.52 9.85 5.73
C THR A 13 0.22 10.03 4.24
N VAL A 14 -0.89 10.68 3.90
CA VAL A 14 -1.25 10.99 2.50
C VAL A 14 -0.23 11.93 1.86
N LEU A 15 0.19 12.99 2.57
CA LEU A 15 1.24 13.89 2.08
C LEU A 15 2.56 13.16 1.84
N THR A 16 3.00 12.33 2.79
CA THR A 16 4.22 11.53 2.62
C THR A 16 4.12 10.55 1.44
N TRP A 17 2.93 10.01 1.16
CA TRP A 17 2.74 9.16 -0.02
C TRP A 17 2.89 9.97 -1.32
N ALA A 18 2.34 11.18 -1.38
CA ALA A 18 2.51 12.07 -2.52
C ALA A 18 3.98 12.42 -2.76
N GLU A 19 4.71 12.82 -1.72
CA GLU A 19 6.15 13.12 -1.78
C GLU A 19 6.96 11.91 -2.27
N ASN A 20 6.71 10.72 -1.72
CA ASN A 20 7.38 9.49 -2.17
C ASN A 20 7.03 9.15 -3.63
N THR A 21 5.80 9.42 -4.06
CA THR A 21 5.39 9.20 -5.45
C THR A 21 6.19 10.07 -6.40
N GLU A 22 6.43 11.34 -6.04
CA GLU A 22 7.28 12.25 -6.84
C GLU A 22 8.75 11.81 -6.86
N ILE A 23 9.29 11.34 -5.72
CA ILE A 23 10.69 10.90 -5.61
C ILE A 23 10.95 9.63 -6.43
N PHE A 24 10.08 8.62 -6.30
CA PHE A 24 10.29 7.32 -6.96
C PHE A 24 9.66 7.24 -8.35
N ASN A 25 8.80 8.20 -8.70
CA ASN A 25 7.99 8.19 -9.92
C ASN A 25 7.18 6.88 -10.09
N ASP A 26 6.75 6.30 -8.97
CA ASP A 26 5.96 5.07 -8.91
C ASP A 26 4.97 5.13 -7.73
N VAL A 27 3.70 5.33 -8.08
CA VAL A 27 2.57 5.45 -7.13
C VAL A 27 2.41 4.18 -6.28
N GLY A 28 2.57 3.00 -6.90
CA GLY A 28 2.34 1.71 -6.25
C GLY A 28 3.46 1.35 -5.28
N PHE A 29 4.70 1.58 -5.70
CA PHE A 29 5.86 1.43 -4.83
C PHE A 29 5.81 2.41 -3.64
N ALA A 30 5.50 3.68 -3.90
CA ALA A 30 5.37 4.69 -2.86
C ALA A 30 4.24 4.36 -1.86
N PHE A 31 3.11 3.83 -2.35
CA PHE A 31 2.00 3.38 -1.51
C PHE A 31 2.43 2.23 -0.58
N ARG A 32 3.18 1.26 -1.12
CA ARG A 32 3.68 0.13 -0.35
C ARG A 32 4.58 0.56 0.79
N LEU A 33 5.55 1.44 0.49
CA LEU A 33 6.48 1.97 1.48
C LEU A 33 5.78 2.80 2.55
N THR A 34 4.78 3.60 2.15
CA THR A 34 4.14 4.57 3.04
C THR A 34 3.09 3.94 3.94
N PHE A 35 2.30 3.00 3.41
CA PHE A 35 1.10 2.47 4.05
C PHE A 35 1.07 0.94 4.10
N LEU A 36 1.05 0.23 2.96
CA LEU A 36 0.77 -1.22 2.93
C LEU A 36 1.71 -2.04 3.83
N ASN A 37 3.00 -1.73 3.85
CA ASN A 37 3.97 -2.46 4.66
C ASN A 37 3.74 -2.31 6.17
N LYS A 38 3.02 -1.26 6.59
CA LYS A 38 2.67 -0.98 7.99
C LYS A 38 1.34 -1.59 8.42
N CYS A 39 0.51 -2.03 7.48
CA CYS A 39 -0.73 -2.74 7.77
C CYS A 39 -0.44 -4.13 8.35
N ASP A 40 -1.38 -4.63 9.16
CA ASP A 40 -1.41 -6.04 9.57
C ASP A 40 -1.40 -6.93 8.34
N GLU A 41 -0.66 -8.04 8.39
CA GLU A 41 -0.51 -8.95 7.24
C GLU A 41 -1.85 -9.54 6.80
N LEU A 42 -2.78 -9.76 7.74
CA LEU A 42 -4.12 -10.26 7.46
C LEU A 42 -4.98 -9.23 6.70
N GLU A 43 -4.66 -7.95 6.82
CA GLU A 43 -5.38 -6.85 6.15
C GLU A 43 -4.75 -6.45 4.80
N ARG A 44 -3.47 -6.76 4.57
CA ARG A 44 -2.77 -6.39 3.33
C ARG A 44 -3.50 -6.82 2.05
N PRO A 45 -4.12 -8.03 1.94
CA PRO A 45 -4.89 -8.40 0.75
C PRO A 45 -6.09 -7.47 0.51
N LEU A 46 -6.81 -7.09 1.57
CA LEU A 46 -7.95 -6.18 1.48
C LEU A 46 -7.51 -4.77 1.08
N VAL A 47 -6.41 -4.28 1.65
CA VAL A 47 -5.83 -2.98 1.27
C VAL A 47 -5.35 -2.98 -0.19
N ALA A 48 -4.78 -4.09 -0.66
CA ALA A 48 -4.38 -4.26 -2.06
C ALA A 48 -5.60 -4.30 -3.00
N GLU A 49 -6.70 -4.94 -2.59
CA GLU A 49 -7.98 -4.87 -3.32
C GLU A 49 -8.49 -3.44 -3.41
N PHE A 50 -8.46 -2.66 -2.33
CA PHE A 50 -8.86 -1.25 -2.36
C PHE A 50 -7.97 -0.40 -3.28
N TYR A 51 -6.66 -0.66 -3.28
CA TYR A 51 -5.76 -0.03 -4.23
C TYR A 51 -6.14 -0.39 -5.68
N GLN A 52 -6.36 -1.68 -5.97
CA GLN A 52 -6.74 -2.15 -7.30
C GLN A 52 -8.09 -1.60 -7.76
N ARG A 53 -9.07 -1.49 -6.88
CA ARG A 53 -10.38 -0.87 -7.18
C ARG A 53 -10.28 0.64 -7.43
N SER A 54 -9.36 1.32 -6.75
CA SER A 54 -9.17 2.78 -6.88
C SER A 54 -8.33 3.17 -8.10
N PHE A 55 -7.32 2.35 -8.44
CA PHE A 55 -6.32 2.68 -9.47
C PHE A 55 -6.34 1.77 -10.70
N GLY A 56 -7.13 0.69 -10.68
CA GLY A 56 -7.18 -0.30 -11.76
C GLY A 56 -5.87 -1.08 -11.95
N LYS A 57 -5.01 -1.10 -10.92
CA LYS A 57 -3.68 -1.72 -10.97
C LYS A 57 -3.46 -2.60 -9.75
N GLU A 58 -2.87 -3.77 -9.96
CA GLU A 58 -2.42 -4.61 -8.86
C GLU A 58 -1.12 -4.07 -8.29
N LEU A 59 -0.94 -4.20 -6.97
CA LEU A 59 0.35 -3.98 -6.35
C LEU A 59 1.20 -5.23 -6.58
N PRO A 60 2.47 -5.09 -7.00
CA PRO A 60 3.35 -6.25 -7.10
C PRO A 60 3.39 -6.96 -5.74
N GLU A 61 3.28 -8.29 -5.73
CA GLU A 61 3.34 -9.09 -4.50
C GLU A 61 4.53 -8.64 -3.65
N SER A 62 4.29 -8.49 -2.35
CA SER A 62 5.22 -7.87 -1.43
C SER A 62 6.60 -8.52 -1.50
N THR A 63 7.62 -7.71 -1.20
CA THR A 63 9.07 -7.99 -1.12
C THR A 63 9.47 -9.10 -0.12
N ALA A 64 8.55 -9.98 0.29
CA ALA A 64 8.86 -11.22 0.98
C ALA A 64 9.71 -12.19 0.12
N ASN A 65 9.75 -12.00 -1.20
CA ASN A 65 10.57 -12.81 -2.11
C ASN A 65 12.08 -12.46 -2.11
N VAL A 66 12.56 -11.51 -1.30
CA VAL A 66 14.01 -11.26 -1.17
C VAL A 66 14.68 -12.30 -0.25
N ALA A 67 13.92 -13.12 0.49
CA ALA A 67 14.46 -14.18 1.34
C ALA A 67 14.56 -15.56 0.67
N LEU A 68 14.19 -15.69 -0.60
CA LEU A 68 14.33 -16.92 -1.39
C LEU A 68 14.92 -16.59 -2.77
N SER A 69 16.21 -16.27 -2.79
CA SER A 69 17.08 -16.37 -3.97
C SER A 69 18.49 -16.70 -3.51
#